data_AF-A0A8H7KGW8-F1
#
_entry.id   AF-A0A8H7KGW8-F1
#
_cell.length_a   1.000
_cell.length_b   1.000
_cell.length_c   1.000
_cell.angle_alpha   90.00
_cell.angle_beta   90.00
_cell.angle_gamma   90.00
#
_symmetry.space_group_name_H-M   'P 1'
#
loop_
_entity.id
_entity.type
_entity.pdbx_description
1 polymer ?
#
loop_
_entity_poly.entity_id
_entity_poly.type
_entity_poly.pdbx_seq_one_letter_code
_entity_poly.pdbx_strand_id
1 'polypeptide(L)'
;MPSKDIPESQNRRRAHTKAGSPASSSVFTKSRNTRFLVESTNRITQLKPESKECIYRLASYTAPKLTVQVPKSRRAAVLVALFIGRSGDLYVLLNRRSPTLRTYAGDTSLPGGKVELTDRNLEDTARREAFEEIGLPRDRRKVPLLCILEPFLAAELVVTPVVVLILDNTLRPIINTDEVASLFSHPLASFLSTTSPFHATEPETIEVDYHTSFTIESSAPHGRKYLSMVHQFLTGREAGGIKPIFGLTASMMVRVAVIGYGRFPDFQMTTPESAPLDEKIAWALLNRPVLRHACMKEGLDMRLPLRICNVTRQEFEAMVKAQENTQEVKDGKKRHSMHSSGRNWMRAWKTKL
;
A
#
# COMPACT_ATOMS: atom_id res chain seq x y z
N MET A 1 -13.46 -73.73 -9.67
CA MET A 1 -12.24 -74.16 -10.38
C MET A 1 -12.26 -73.53 -11.77
N PRO A 2 -11.11 -73.07 -12.28
CA PRO A 2 -10.92 -71.65 -12.63
C PRO A 2 -10.74 -71.39 -14.13
N SER A 3 -10.54 -70.11 -14.46
CA SER A 3 -9.71 -69.59 -15.57
C SER A 3 -10.44 -68.72 -16.60
N LYS A 4 -9.94 -67.47 -16.68
CA LYS A 4 -9.59 -66.66 -17.87
C LYS A 4 -9.84 -67.37 -19.23
N ASP A 5 -10.42 -66.75 -20.26
CA ASP A 5 -9.97 -65.55 -20.99
C ASP A 5 -11.07 -64.97 -21.94
N ILE A 6 -10.83 -63.76 -22.44
CA ILE A 6 -11.66 -62.90 -23.32
C ILE A 6 -11.83 -63.48 -24.75
N PRO A 7 -12.89 -63.10 -25.49
CA PRO A 7 -12.62 -62.53 -26.82
C PRO A 7 -13.45 -61.27 -27.15
N GLU A 8 -12.81 -60.38 -27.89
CA GLU A 8 -13.37 -59.18 -28.53
C GLU A 8 -14.54 -59.51 -29.46
N SER A 9 -15.56 -58.64 -29.48
CA SER A 9 -16.23 -58.32 -30.75
C SER A 9 -16.83 -56.92 -30.75
N GLN A 10 -16.67 -56.30 -31.91
CA GLN A 10 -16.93 -54.92 -32.27
C GLN A 10 -18.42 -54.58 -32.22
N ASN A 11 -18.76 -53.33 -31.87
CA ASN A 11 -19.80 -52.65 -32.63
C ASN A 11 -19.60 -51.14 -32.74
N ARG A 12 -19.64 -50.69 -33.98
CA ARG A 12 -19.49 -49.31 -34.47
C ARG A 12 -20.67 -48.45 -34.04
N ARG A 13 -20.43 -47.21 -33.61
CA ARG A 13 -21.23 -46.04 -34.03
C ARG A 13 -20.36 -44.79 -34.14
N ARG A 14 -20.28 -44.26 -35.37
CA ARG A 14 -19.78 -42.92 -35.71
C ARG A 14 -20.68 -41.86 -35.09
N ALA A 15 -20.09 -40.84 -34.49
CA ALA A 15 -20.71 -39.52 -34.37
C ALA A 15 -19.64 -38.46 -34.65
N HIS A 16 -19.80 -37.78 -35.79
CA HIS A 16 -19.07 -36.56 -36.14
C HIS A 16 -19.44 -35.46 -35.15
N THR A 17 -18.47 -34.92 -34.42
CA THR A 17 -18.61 -33.62 -33.74
C THR A 17 -17.77 -32.59 -34.48
N LYS A 18 -18.46 -31.68 -35.17
CA LYS A 18 -17.92 -30.49 -35.82
C LYS A 18 -17.16 -29.62 -34.82
N ALA A 19 -16.00 -29.11 -35.25
CA ALA A 19 -15.29 -28.02 -34.61
C ALA A 19 -16.19 -26.77 -34.53
N GLY A 20 -16.54 -26.38 -33.30
CA GLY A 20 -17.17 -25.11 -33.00
C GLY A 20 -16.11 -24.05 -32.71
N SER A 21 -16.14 -22.96 -33.47
CA SER A 21 -15.35 -21.75 -33.22
C SER A 21 -15.69 -21.14 -31.84
N PRO A 22 -14.72 -20.57 -31.09
CA PRO A 22 -15.04 -19.81 -29.90
C PRO A 22 -15.40 -18.38 -30.32
N ALA A 23 -16.69 -18.12 -30.46
CA ALA A 23 -17.23 -16.77 -30.32
C ALA A 23 -17.83 -16.63 -28.91
N SER A 24 -17.08 -15.99 -28.01
CA SER A 24 -17.70 -15.25 -26.90
C SER A 24 -16.83 -14.05 -26.54
N SER A 25 -16.78 -13.10 -27.45
CA SER A 25 -16.60 -11.69 -27.10
C SER A 25 -17.84 -11.24 -26.32
N SER A 26 -17.78 -11.17 -24.99
CA SER A 26 -18.83 -10.50 -24.21
C SER A 26 -18.26 -9.58 -23.14
N VAL A 27 -18.26 -8.30 -23.50
CA VAL A 27 -18.68 -7.15 -22.68
C VAL A 27 -17.82 -6.80 -21.46
N PHE A 28 -16.67 -6.17 -21.72
CA PHE A 28 -16.07 -5.22 -20.78
C PHE A 28 -16.73 -3.84 -20.99
N THR A 29 -17.66 -3.42 -20.13
CA THR A 29 -18.01 -2.00 -20.01
C THR A 29 -16.88 -1.27 -19.30
N LYS A 30 -15.78 -0.99 -20.05
CA LYS A 30 -14.67 -0.16 -19.58
C LYS A 30 -15.17 1.24 -19.24
N SER A 31 -14.91 1.69 -18.01
CA SER A 31 -15.07 3.09 -17.60
C SER A 31 -14.40 4.03 -18.60
N ARG A 32 -14.91 5.27 -18.77
CA ARG A 32 -14.32 6.28 -19.68
C ARG A 32 -12.81 6.45 -19.46
N ASN A 33 -12.35 6.38 -18.20
CA ASN A 33 -10.92 6.45 -17.86
C ASN A 33 -10.12 5.26 -18.41
N THR A 34 -10.65 4.04 -18.31
CA THR A 34 -9.97 2.85 -18.82
C THR A 34 -9.85 2.89 -20.35
N ARG A 35 -10.85 3.43 -21.06
CA ARG A 35 -10.76 3.63 -22.52
C ARG A 35 -9.70 4.66 -22.90
N PHE A 36 -9.68 5.81 -22.22
CA PHE A 36 -8.65 6.83 -22.43
C PHE A 36 -7.24 6.25 -22.22
N LEU A 37 -7.02 5.53 -21.12
CA LEU A 37 -5.73 4.89 -20.82
C LEU A 37 -5.32 3.87 -21.88
N VAL A 38 -6.25 3.01 -22.34
CA VAL A 38 -6.01 2.07 -23.44
C VAL A 38 -5.58 2.80 -24.71
N GLU A 39 -6.28 3.86 -25.07
CA GLU A 39 -5.96 4.62 -26.29
C GLU A 39 -4.62 5.36 -26.16
N SER A 40 -4.36 6.01 -25.03
CA SER A 40 -3.09 6.71 -24.77
C SER A 40 -1.92 5.74 -24.75
N THR A 41 -2.03 4.59 -24.09
CA THR A 41 -0.95 3.59 -24.01
C THR A 41 -0.69 2.88 -25.33
N ASN A 42 -1.72 2.61 -26.13
CA ASN A 42 -1.57 2.03 -27.47
C ASN A 42 -0.78 2.94 -28.42
N ARG A 43 -0.79 4.27 -28.19
CA ARG A 43 -0.01 5.24 -28.98
C ARG A 43 1.48 5.26 -28.59
N ILE A 44 1.88 4.57 -27.52
CA ILE A 44 3.26 4.52 -27.04
C ILE A 44 3.95 3.30 -27.69
N THR A 45 4.70 3.55 -28.76
CA THR A 45 5.34 2.52 -29.59
C THR A 45 6.45 1.74 -28.89
N GLN A 46 7.02 2.26 -27.81
CA GLN A 46 8.14 1.66 -27.07
C GLN A 46 7.73 0.82 -25.86
N LEU A 47 6.44 0.69 -25.54
CA LEU A 47 5.98 0.01 -24.32
C LEU A 47 6.13 -1.51 -24.41
N LYS A 48 6.79 -2.15 -23.43
CA LYS A 48 6.88 -3.61 -23.38
C LYS A 48 5.50 -4.25 -23.21
N PRO A 49 5.25 -5.46 -23.76
CA PRO A 49 3.97 -6.16 -23.59
C PRO A 49 3.58 -6.34 -22.12
N GLU A 50 4.53 -6.69 -21.26
CA GLU A 50 4.31 -6.87 -19.82
C GLU A 50 3.96 -5.56 -19.11
N SER A 51 4.62 -4.45 -19.48
CA SER A 51 4.30 -3.10 -18.98
C SER A 51 2.88 -2.67 -19.38
N LYS A 52 2.48 -2.99 -20.62
CA LYS A 52 1.14 -2.68 -21.13
C LYS A 52 0.06 -3.42 -20.34
N GLU A 53 0.26 -4.71 -20.15
CA GLU A 53 -0.65 -5.53 -19.34
C GLU A 53 -0.68 -5.08 -17.87
N CYS A 54 0.48 -4.67 -17.34
CA CYS A 54 0.59 -4.09 -16.00
C CYS A 54 -0.29 -2.85 -15.83
N ILE A 55 -0.24 -1.91 -16.77
CA ILE A 55 -1.13 -0.74 -16.77
C ILE A 55 -2.59 -1.16 -16.85
N TYR A 56 -2.94 -2.17 -17.67
CA TYR A 56 -4.33 -2.62 -17.79
C TYR A 56 -4.88 -3.24 -16.51
N ARG A 57 -4.09 -4.05 -15.81
CA ARG A 57 -4.52 -4.64 -14.53
C ARG A 57 -4.68 -3.57 -13.47
N LEU A 58 -3.73 -2.64 -13.36
CA LEU A 58 -3.84 -1.50 -12.45
C LEU A 58 -5.07 -0.65 -12.79
N ALA A 59 -5.29 -0.30 -14.05
CA ALA A 59 -6.44 0.50 -14.50
C ALA A 59 -7.80 -0.19 -14.32
N SER A 60 -7.81 -1.51 -14.15
CA SER A 60 -9.02 -2.32 -13.91
C SER A 60 -9.17 -2.73 -12.44
N TYR A 61 -8.16 -2.45 -11.61
CA TYR A 61 -8.14 -2.85 -10.22
C TYR A 61 -9.14 -2.02 -9.40
N THR A 62 -9.95 -2.72 -8.60
CA THR A 62 -10.84 -2.11 -7.61
C THR A 62 -10.48 -2.66 -6.24
N ALA A 63 -10.03 -1.78 -5.35
CA ALA A 63 -9.69 -2.17 -3.98
C ALA A 63 -10.93 -2.69 -3.23
N PRO A 64 -10.75 -3.70 -2.35
CA PRO A 64 -11.79 -4.09 -1.40
C PRO A 64 -12.17 -2.89 -0.53
N LYS A 65 -13.46 -2.75 -0.20
CA LYS A 65 -13.92 -1.71 0.73
C LYS A 65 -13.50 -2.09 2.14
N LEU A 66 -12.82 -1.17 2.82
CA LEU A 66 -12.52 -1.29 4.25
C LEU A 66 -13.85 -1.27 5.04
N THR A 67 -14.03 -2.25 5.91
CA THR A 67 -15.26 -2.36 6.72
C THR A 67 -15.29 -1.31 7.85
N VAL A 68 -14.13 -0.98 8.43
CA VAL A 68 -14.02 0.00 9.52
C VAL A 68 -13.87 1.43 9.04
N GLN A 69 -14.45 2.36 9.79
CA GLN A 69 -14.27 3.79 9.54
C GLN A 69 -12.98 4.29 10.19
N VAL A 70 -12.13 4.94 9.39
CA VAL A 70 -10.90 5.58 9.86
C VAL A 70 -11.15 7.07 10.04
N PRO A 71 -10.70 7.70 11.14
CA PRO A 71 -10.85 9.14 11.34
C PRO A 71 -10.12 9.93 10.24
N LYS A 72 -10.77 10.92 9.65
CA LYS A 72 -10.25 11.73 8.54
C LYS A 72 -8.91 12.37 8.91
N SER A 73 -8.76 12.85 10.14
CA SER A 73 -7.51 13.43 10.66
C SER A 73 -6.32 12.47 10.72
N ARG A 74 -6.57 11.16 10.54
CA ARG A 74 -5.56 10.10 10.52
C ARG A 74 -5.49 9.36 9.19
N ARG A 75 -6.18 9.87 8.16
CA ARG A 75 -6.03 9.39 6.78
C ARG A 75 -4.90 10.15 6.11
N ALA A 76 -4.15 9.45 5.28
CA ALA A 76 -3.14 10.00 4.42
C ALA A 76 -3.22 9.34 3.05
N ALA A 77 -2.69 10.01 2.03
CA ALA A 77 -2.57 9.46 0.69
C ALA A 77 -1.17 9.69 0.15
N VAL A 78 -0.65 8.69 -0.56
CA VAL A 78 0.65 8.77 -1.24
C VAL A 78 0.46 8.50 -2.72
N LEU A 79 1.25 9.19 -3.55
CA LEU A 79 1.19 9.05 -4.99
C LEU A 79 2.24 8.04 -5.48
N VAL A 80 1.77 6.93 -6.05
CA VAL A 80 2.61 6.00 -6.81
C VAL A 80 2.61 6.46 -8.25
N ALA A 81 3.57 7.33 -8.59
CA ALA A 81 3.69 7.88 -9.93
C ALA A 81 4.54 6.96 -10.82
N LEU A 82 3.86 6.22 -11.69
CA LEU A 82 4.49 5.34 -12.66
C LEU A 82 4.84 6.12 -13.93
N PHE A 83 5.95 5.78 -14.57
CA PHE A 83 6.31 6.31 -15.88
C PHE A 83 7.01 5.24 -16.71
N ILE A 84 7.11 5.47 -18.02
CA ILE A 84 7.69 4.52 -18.97
C ILE A 84 9.14 4.90 -19.19
N GLY A 85 10.05 3.98 -18.85
CA GLY A 85 11.47 4.11 -19.09
C GLY A 85 11.83 3.97 -20.57
N ARG A 86 13.08 4.28 -20.92
CA ARG A 86 13.56 4.28 -22.31
C ARG A 86 13.40 2.94 -23.03
N SER A 87 13.48 1.84 -22.28
CA SER A 87 13.35 0.47 -22.79
C SER A 87 11.90 -0.05 -22.76
N GLY A 88 10.91 0.79 -22.43
CA GLY A 88 9.51 0.39 -22.34
C GLY A 88 9.08 -0.23 -21.02
N ASP A 89 9.98 -0.32 -20.05
CA ASP A 89 9.69 -0.80 -18.69
C ASP A 89 8.97 0.25 -17.85
N LEU A 90 8.18 -0.19 -16.87
CA LEU A 90 7.59 0.72 -15.90
C LEU A 90 8.56 1.00 -14.76
N TYR A 91 8.67 2.27 -14.43
CA TYR A 91 9.41 2.77 -13.29
C TYR A 91 8.45 3.49 -12.35
N VAL A 92 8.75 3.47 -11.06
CA VAL A 92 8.12 4.32 -10.05
C VAL A 92 9.05 5.48 -9.72
N LEU A 93 8.48 6.68 -9.60
CA LEU A 93 9.16 7.85 -9.06
C LEU A 93 9.13 7.83 -7.53
N LEU A 94 10.30 7.97 -6.92
CA LEU A 94 10.50 8.01 -5.47
C LEU A 94 11.29 9.27 -5.10
N ASN A 95 11.17 9.68 -3.83
CA ASN A 95 11.93 10.79 -3.29
C ASN A 95 12.79 10.36 -2.11
N ARG A 96 13.91 11.07 -1.92
CA ARG A 96 14.63 11.09 -0.66
C ARG A 96 14.11 12.29 0.13
N ARG A 97 13.52 12.03 1.30
CA ARG A 97 13.02 13.10 2.19
C ARG A 97 14.16 14.01 2.63
N SER A 98 13.86 15.28 2.82
CA SER A 98 14.85 16.24 3.33
C SER A 98 15.42 15.75 4.68
N PRO A 99 16.75 15.87 4.89
CA PRO A 99 17.37 15.48 6.16
C PRO A 99 16.98 16.42 7.32
N THR A 100 16.37 17.57 7.05
CA THR A 100 15.94 18.54 8.08
C THR A 100 14.57 18.22 8.68
N LEU A 101 13.84 17.25 8.12
CA LEU A 101 12.51 16.88 8.60
C LEU A 101 12.55 16.20 9.98
N ARG A 102 11.56 16.50 10.81
CA ARG A 102 11.46 15.93 12.17
C ARG A 102 11.24 14.40 12.19
N THR A 103 10.61 13.87 11.16
CA THR A 103 10.25 12.44 11.06
C THR A 103 10.65 11.90 9.71
N TYR A 104 11.24 10.70 9.71
CA TYR A 104 11.69 9.98 8.51
C TYR A 104 12.72 10.77 7.69
N ALA A 105 13.60 11.52 8.37
CA ALA A 105 14.62 12.35 7.74
C ALA A 105 15.55 11.52 6.84
N GLY A 106 15.68 11.91 5.57
CA GLY A 106 16.52 11.20 4.61
C GLY A 106 15.99 9.84 4.15
N ASP A 107 14.79 9.43 4.58
CA ASP A 107 14.20 8.15 4.16
C ASP A 107 13.73 8.22 2.71
N THR A 108 13.72 7.05 2.06
CA THR A 108 13.09 6.87 0.75
C THR A 108 11.57 6.78 0.92
N SER A 109 10.83 7.64 0.21
CA SER A 109 9.37 7.64 0.26
C SER A 109 8.71 7.91 -1.10
N LEU A 110 7.39 7.76 -1.09
CA LEU A 110 6.51 8.26 -2.13
C LEU A 110 6.05 9.66 -1.74
N PRO A 111 5.80 10.57 -2.71
CA PRO A 111 5.19 11.86 -2.40
C PRO A 111 3.83 11.69 -1.75
N GLY A 112 3.53 12.45 -0.70
CA GLY A 112 2.26 12.31 -0.01
C GLY A 112 2.23 12.76 1.43
N GLY A 113 1.01 12.90 1.94
CA GLY A 113 0.77 13.47 3.25
C GLY A 113 -0.65 13.24 3.74
N LYS A 114 -1.03 14.01 4.76
CA LYS A 114 -2.32 13.85 5.45
C LYS A 114 -3.43 14.45 4.61
N VAL A 115 -4.63 13.91 4.78
CA VAL A 115 -5.84 14.50 4.19
C VAL A 115 -6.11 15.87 4.83
N GLU A 116 -6.33 16.88 4.00
CA GLU A 116 -6.78 18.21 4.41
C GLU A 116 -8.28 18.40 4.20
N LEU A 117 -8.85 19.43 4.84
CA LEU A 117 -10.27 19.76 4.71
C LEU A 117 -10.67 20.17 3.29
N THR A 118 -9.71 20.71 2.53
CA THR A 118 -9.86 21.15 1.14
C THR A 118 -9.83 19.99 0.14
N ASP A 119 -9.35 18.81 0.56
CA ASP A 119 -9.24 17.64 -0.32
C ASP A 119 -10.61 16.98 -0.51
N ARG A 120 -11.07 16.89 -1.76
CA ARG A 120 -12.36 16.26 -2.09
C ARG A 120 -12.33 14.73 -1.92
N ASN A 121 -11.15 14.13 -2.10
CA ASN A 121 -10.91 12.69 -1.99
C ASN A 121 -9.40 12.40 -1.87
N LEU A 122 -9.04 11.13 -1.70
CA LEU A 122 -7.66 10.66 -1.54
C LEU A 122 -6.79 10.91 -2.78
N GLU A 123 -7.37 10.88 -3.99
CA GLU A 123 -6.64 11.23 -5.22
C GLU A 123 -6.22 12.71 -5.18
N ASP A 124 -7.12 13.60 -4.76
CA ASP A 124 -6.80 15.03 -4.66
C ASP A 124 -5.75 15.30 -3.58
N THR A 125 -5.80 14.60 -2.42
CA THR A 125 -4.73 14.64 -1.40
C THR A 125 -3.38 14.25 -2.00
N ALA A 126 -3.28 13.07 -2.62
CA ALA A 126 -2.01 12.59 -3.18
C ALA A 126 -1.47 13.51 -4.29
N ARG A 127 -2.36 14.10 -5.10
CA ARG A 127 -1.98 15.06 -6.15
C ARG A 127 -1.57 16.42 -5.61
N ARG A 128 -2.19 16.91 -4.53
CA ARG A 128 -1.80 18.16 -3.87
C ARG A 128 -0.39 18.02 -3.31
N GLU A 129 -0.17 16.98 -2.50
CA GLU A 129 1.12 16.70 -1.88
C GLU A 129 2.22 16.48 -2.93
N ALA A 130 1.97 15.70 -3.97
CA ALA A 130 2.95 15.53 -5.06
C ALA A 130 3.22 16.83 -5.85
N PHE A 131 2.24 17.74 -5.93
CA PHE A 131 2.47 19.05 -6.54
C PHE A 131 3.34 19.93 -5.63
N GLU A 132 3.07 19.94 -4.33
CA GLU A 132 3.80 20.71 -3.32
C GLU A 132 5.25 20.23 -3.14
N GLU A 133 5.46 18.91 -3.05
CA GLU A 133 6.78 18.33 -2.81
C GLU A 133 7.69 18.32 -4.06
N ILE A 134 7.11 17.99 -5.23
CA ILE A 134 7.89 17.66 -6.43
C ILE A 134 7.40 18.35 -7.71
N GLY A 135 6.43 19.28 -7.60
CA GLY A 135 5.92 20.04 -8.74
C GLY A 135 5.17 19.19 -9.77
N LEU A 136 4.70 17.99 -9.40
CA LEU A 136 4.01 17.10 -10.33
C LEU A 136 2.66 17.72 -10.75
N PRO A 137 2.39 17.93 -12.05
CA PRO A 137 1.16 18.59 -12.51
C PRO A 137 -0.11 17.84 -12.07
N ARG A 138 -1.10 18.61 -11.64
CA ARG A 138 -2.42 18.10 -11.26
C ARG A 138 -3.34 17.80 -12.46
N ASP A 139 -2.88 18.07 -13.69
CA ASP A 139 -3.65 17.77 -14.92
C ASP A 139 -3.80 16.24 -15.08
N ARG A 140 -5.03 15.77 -14.90
CA ARG A 140 -5.40 14.35 -14.98
C ARG A 140 -5.25 13.75 -16.38
N ARG A 141 -5.09 14.55 -17.44
CA ARG A 141 -4.78 14.05 -18.79
C ARG A 141 -3.30 13.73 -18.95
N LYS A 142 -2.42 14.51 -18.28
CA LYS A 142 -0.97 14.30 -18.27
C LYS A 142 -0.56 13.21 -17.29
N VAL A 143 -1.26 13.14 -16.16
CA VAL A 143 -1.00 12.19 -15.08
C VAL A 143 -2.30 11.45 -14.71
N PRO A 144 -2.88 10.64 -15.60
CA PRO A 144 -4.13 9.93 -15.34
C PRO A 144 -4.05 8.96 -14.17
N LEU A 145 -5.16 8.85 -13.44
CA LEU A 145 -5.36 7.85 -12.39
C LEU A 145 -5.48 6.46 -13.02
N LEU A 146 -4.70 5.50 -12.50
CA LEU A 146 -4.88 4.08 -12.78
C LEU A 146 -5.86 3.47 -11.77
N CYS A 147 -5.52 3.55 -10.48
CA CYS A 147 -6.37 3.03 -9.41
C CYS A 147 -6.01 3.63 -8.05
N ILE A 148 -6.84 3.34 -7.06
CA ILE A 148 -6.58 3.60 -5.64
C ILE A 148 -6.54 2.23 -4.95
N LEU A 149 -5.46 1.96 -4.23
CA LEU A 149 -5.28 0.69 -3.52
C LEU A 149 -6.03 0.66 -2.19
N GLU A 150 -6.11 -0.52 -1.60
CA GLU A 150 -6.45 -0.67 -0.19
C GLU A 150 -5.47 0.11 0.71
N PRO A 151 -5.91 0.59 1.87
CA PRO A 151 -5.04 1.35 2.76
C PRO A 151 -4.02 0.45 3.46
N PHE A 152 -2.94 1.07 3.91
CA PHE A 152 -1.90 0.44 4.73
C PHE A 152 -1.81 1.15 6.07
N LEU A 153 -1.62 0.37 7.13
CA LEU A 153 -1.49 0.89 8.49
C LEU A 153 -0.04 1.33 8.75
N ALA A 154 0.18 2.64 8.83
CA ALA A 154 1.42 3.22 9.37
C ALA A 154 1.35 3.28 10.91
N ALA A 155 2.31 3.93 11.58
CA ALA A 155 2.33 4.06 13.03
C ALA A 155 1.08 4.80 13.58
N GLU A 156 0.80 5.99 13.06
CA GLU A 156 -0.31 6.84 13.52
C GLU A 156 -1.31 7.21 12.42
N LEU A 157 -1.10 6.68 11.22
CA LEU A 157 -1.88 7.01 10.04
C LEU A 157 -2.34 5.75 9.31
N VAL A 158 -3.42 5.90 8.56
CA VAL A 158 -3.86 4.92 7.58
C VAL A 158 -3.65 5.55 6.20
N VAL A 159 -2.67 5.00 5.48
CA VAL A 159 -2.11 5.60 4.26
C VAL A 159 -2.65 4.85 3.05
N THR A 160 -3.24 5.56 2.09
CA THR A 160 -3.81 4.96 0.88
C THR A 160 -2.95 5.28 -0.34
N PRO A 161 -2.41 4.27 -1.05
CA PRO A 161 -1.68 4.50 -2.29
C PRO A 161 -2.63 4.86 -3.44
N VAL A 162 -2.31 5.93 -4.15
CA VAL A 162 -2.99 6.40 -5.35
C VAL A 162 -2.03 6.22 -6.52
N VAL A 163 -2.37 5.33 -7.45
CA VAL A 163 -1.49 4.96 -8.57
C VAL A 163 -1.86 5.77 -9.80
N VAL A 164 -0.90 6.47 -10.36
CA VAL A 164 -1.05 7.28 -11.58
C VAL A 164 -0.01 6.90 -12.61
N LEU A 165 -0.28 7.19 -13.88
CA LEU A 165 0.68 7.05 -14.97
C LEU A 165 1.05 8.44 -15.50
N ILE A 166 2.33 8.78 -15.46
CA ILE A 166 2.86 9.98 -16.11
C ILE A 166 3.00 9.67 -17.61
N LEU A 167 2.21 10.36 -18.42
CA LEU A 167 2.25 10.26 -19.89
C LEU A 167 3.10 11.39 -20.51
N ASP A 168 3.30 12.49 -19.79
CA ASP A 168 4.07 13.63 -20.27
C ASP A 168 5.57 13.44 -19.96
N ASN A 169 6.33 13.04 -20.97
CA ASN A 169 7.79 12.85 -20.87
C ASN A 169 8.59 14.18 -20.88
N THR A 170 7.91 15.31 -21.10
CA THR A 170 8.51 16.65 -21.01
C THR A 170 8.50 17.21 -19.59
N LEU A 171 7.79 16.55 -18.68
CA LEU A 171 7.66 16.95 -17.29
C LEU A 171 9.04 17.09 -16.64
N ARG A 172 9.25 18.23 -15.98
CA ARG A 172 10.42 18.54 -15.16
C ARG A 172 9.93 18.80 -13.74
N PRO A 173 10.11 17.83 -12.82
CA PRO A 173 9.73 18.04 -11.42
C PRO A 173 10.43 19.27 -10.83
N ILE A 174 9.71 20.06 -10.06
CA ILE A 174 10.25 21.21 -9.33
C ILE A 174 10.24 20.81 -7.86
N ILE A 175 11.42 20.56 -7.32
CA ILE A 175 11.58 20.01 -5.97
C ILE A 175 11.45 21.13 -4.94
N ASN A 176 10.57 20.94 -3.95
CA ASN A 176 10.61 21.73 -2.73
C ASN A 176 11.70 21.17 -1.80
N THR A 177 12.82 21.89 -1.69
CA THR A 177 14.01 21.44 -0.94
C THR A 177 13.79 21.31 0.56
N ASP A 178 12.77 21.98 1.11
CA ASP A 178 12.43 21.88 2.52
C ASP A 178 11.89 20.48 2.88
N GLU A 179 11.27 19.81 1.91
CA GLU A 179 10.61 18.51 2.11
C GLU A 179 11.32 17.37 1.38
N VAL A 180 11.93 17.64 0.23
CA VAL A 180 12.55 16.64 -0.65
C VAL A 180 13.98 17.03 -0.98
N ALA A 181 14.93 16.15 -0.67
CA ALA A 181 16.34 16.34 -0.99
C ALA A 181 16.65 15.97 -2.44
N SER A 182 16.06 14.89 -2.96
CA SER A 182 16.28 14.44 -4.34
C SER A 182 15.18 13.52 -4.83
N LEU A 183 15.10 13.38 -6.15
CA LEU A 183 14.24 12.41 -6.85
C LEU A 183 15.07 11.31 -7.49
N PHE A 184 14.52 10.11 -7.50
CA PHE A 184 15.08 8.99 -8.25
C PHE A 184 13.96 8.04 -8.68
N SER A 185 14.31 7.05 -9.48
CA SER A 185 13.35 6.06 -9.97
C SER A 185 13.86 4.64 -9.79
N HIS A 186 12.91 3.73 -9.61
CA HIS A 186 13.17 2.31 -9.48
C HIS A 186 12.27 1.50 -10.42
N PRO A 187 12.75 0.42 -11.08
CA PRO A 187 11.89 -0.42 -11.91
C PRO A 187 10.76 -1.02 -11.07
N LEU A 188 9.51 -0.93 -11.53
CA LEU A 188 8.39 -1.49 -10.78
C LEU A 188 8.49 -3.03 -10.68
N ALA A 189 8.96 -3.68 -11.75
CA ALA A 189 9.11 -5.14 -11.80
C ALA A 189 10.09 -5.68 -10.75
N SER A 190 11.09 -4.90 -10.32
CA SER A 190 12.13 -5.36 -9.43
C SER A 190 11.67 -5.49 -7.97
N PHE A 191 10.48 -5.01 -7.63
CA PHE A 191 9.84 -5.32 -6.34
C PHE A 191 9.23 -6.73 -6.28
N LEU A 192 9.34 -7.50 -7.36
CA LEU A 192 8.92 -8.90 -7.42
C LEU A 192 10.09 -9.89 -7.43
N SER A 193 11.33 -9.39 -7.34
CA SER A 193 12.51 -10.24 -7.36
C SER A 193 13.49 -9.93 -6.24
N THR A 194 14.21 -10.95 -5.78
CA THR A 194 15.40 -10.81 -4.94
C THR A 194 16.66 -10.45 -5.74
N THR A 195 16.60 -10.55 -7.06
CA THR A 195 17.72 -10.22 -7.95
C THR A 195 17.76 -8.72 -8.26
N SER A 196 18.96 -8.13 -8.15
CA SER A 196 19.19 -6.73 -8.48
C SER A 196 18.80 -6.40 -9.93
N PRO A 197 18.05 -5.31 -10.18
CA PRO A 197 17.81 -4.82 -11.52
C PRO A 197 19.00 -4.04 -12.11
N PHE A 198 20.04 -3.80 -11.31
CA PHE A 198 21.24 -3.10 -11.72
C PHE A 198 22.26 -4.11 -12.24
N HIS A 199 22.73 -3.93 -13.47
CA HIS A 199 23.83 -4.74 -13.99
C HIS A 199 25.04 -4.59 -13.07
N ALA A 200 25.65 -5.71 -12.67
CA ALA A 200 26.92 -5.71 -11.95
C ALA A 200 27.99 -5.16 -12.90
N THR A 201 28.21 -3.85 -12.87
CA THR A 201 29.22 -3.22 -13.73
C THR A 201 30.64 -3.47 -13.22
N GLU A 202 30.83 -3.92 -11.97
CA GLU A 202 32.16 -4.27 -11.46
C GLU A 202 32.15 -5.53 -10.57
N PRO A 203 33.13 -6.46 -10.70
CA PRO A 203 33.08 -7.77 -10.05
C PRO A 203 33.44 -7.84 -8.55
N GLU A 204 33.61 -6.75 -7.79
CA GLU A 204 34.25 -6.88 -6.45
C GLU A 204 33.66 -6.06 -5.28
N THR A 205 32.48 -5.45 -5.39
CA THR A 205 31.94 -4.64 -4.27
C THR A 205 30.87 -5.39 -3.49
N ILE A 206 31.23 -5.90 -2.29
CA ILE A 206 30.39 -6.40 -1.17
C ILE A 206 29.11 -7.15 -1.59
N GLU A 207 29.01 -8.45 -1.29
CA GLU A 207 27.76 -9.25 -1.34
C GLU A 207 26.68 -8.67 -0.40
N VAL A 208 26.07 -7.54 -0.78
CA VAL A 208 24.86 -7.05 -0.13
C VAL A 208 23.70 -7.50 -0.99
N ASP A 209 22.82 -8.31 -0.41
CA ASP A 209 21.61 -8.76 -1.08
C ASP A 209 20.75 -7.55 -1.48
N TYR A 210 20.32 -7.54 -2.74
CA TYR A 210 19.41 -6.52 -3.24
C TYR A 210 18.09 -6.49 -2.45
N HIS A 211 17.62 -7.65 -2.02
CA HIS A 211 16.42 -7.80 -1.20
C HIS A 211 16.76 -8.49 0.12
N THR A 212 16.25 -7.93 1.22
CA THR A 212 16.23 -8.62 2.51
C THR A 212 14.85 -8.47 3.14
N SER A 213 14.52 -9.38 4.05
CA SER A 213 13.28 -9.30 4.82
C SER A 213 13.44 -9.84 6.23
N PHE A 214 12.65 -9.29 7.14
CA PHE A 214 12.59 -9.73 8.53
C PHE A 214 11.17 -9.56 9.08
N THR A 215 10.84 -10.32 10.12
CA THR A 215 9.54 -10.25 10.77
C THR A 215 9.56 -9.25 11.92
N ILE A 216 8.51 -8.44 12.02
CA ILE A 216 8.24 -7.63 13.22
C ILE A 216 6.98 -8.12 13.92
N GLU A 217 7.00 -8.04 15.24
CA GLU A 217 5.83 -8.30 16.07
C GLU A 217 5.09 -7.00 16.37
N SER A 218 3.77 -7.07 16.37
CA SER A 218 2.93 -6.02 16.93
C SER A 218 1.86 -6.62 17.84
N SER A 219 1.41 -5.82 18.81
CA SER A 219 0.31 -6.22 19.70
C SER A 219 -0.93 -6.61 18.89
N ALA A 220 -1.62 -7.66 19.32
CA ALA A 220 -2.92 -8.06 18.81
C ALA A 220 -3.93 -8.23 19.97
N PRO A 221 -5.24 -8.36 19.69
CA PRO A 221 -6.25 -8.64 20.70
C PRO A 221 -5.94 -9.90 21.51
N HIS A 222 -6.35 -9.91 22.78
CA HIS A 222 -6.18 -11.02 23.73
C HIS A 222 -4.72 -11.39 24.01
N GLY A 223 -3.81 -10.42 23.96
CA GLY A 223 -2.38 -10.64 24.23
C GLY A 223 -1.63 -11.38 23.14
N ARG A 224 -2.28 -11.73 22.02
CA ARG A 224 -1.64 -12.32 20.83
C ARG A 224 -0.65 -11.34 20.20
N LYS A 225 0.12 -11.83 19.23
CA LYS A 225 1.00 -11.02 18.39
C LYS A 225 0.60 -11.18 16.93
N TYR A 226 0.59 -10.08 16.19
CA TYR A 226 0.62 -10.13 14.74
C TYR A 226 2.07 -10.13 14.29
N LEU A 227 2.41 -11.07 13.43
CA LEU A 227 3.68 -11.09 12.72
C LEU A 227 3.49 -10.40 11.37
N SER A 228 4.36 -9.45 11.04
CA SER A 228 4.35 -8.76 9.76
C SER A 228 5.72 -8.84 9.12
N MET A 229 5.75 -9.28 7.86
CA MET A 229 6.97 -9.28 7.08
C MET A 229 7.32 -7.85 6.66
N VAL A 230 8.55 -7.44 6.92
CA VAL A 230 9.12 -6.16 6.50
C VAL A 230 10.14 -6.45 5.42
N HIS A 231 10.02 -5.75 4.29
CA HIS A 231 10.92 -5.88 3.15
C HIS A 231 11.82 -4.67 3.02
N GLN A 232 13.02 -4.90 2.50
CA GLN A 232 13.99 -3.89 2.12
C GLN A 232 14.51 -4.20 0.72
N PHE A 233 14.60 -3.18 -0.12
CA PHE A 233 15.20 -3.25 -1.46
C PHE A 233 16.28 -2.19 -1.60
N LEU A 234 17.46 -2.58 -2.06
CA LEU A 234 18.52 -1.63 -2.40
C LEU A 234 18.11 -0.79 -3.61
N THR A 235 18.64 0.42 -3.67
CA THR A 235 18.37 1.43 -4.70
C THR A 235 19.51 1.55 -5.71
N GLY A 236 20.66 0.89 -5.46
CA GLY A 236 21.88 1.07 -6.26
C GLY A 236 22.48 2.47 -6.11
N ARG A 237 22.06 3.21 -5.07
CA ARG A 237 22.40 4.62 -4.82
C ARG A 237 22.76 4.86 -3.35
N GLU A 238 23.00 3.78 -2.61
CA GLU A 238 23.36 3.80 -1.19
C GLU A 238 24.65 4.59 -0.96
N ALA A 239 25.63 4.49 -1.86
CA ALA A 239 26.86 5.29 -1.81
C ALA A 239 26.60 6.81 -1.90
N GLY A 240 25.50 7.22 -2.54
CA GLY A 240 25.03 8.61 -2.59
C GLY A 240 24.18 9.03 -1.39
N GLY A 241 24.10 8.18 -0.36
CA GLY A 241 23.31 8.41 0.86
C GLY A 241 21.80 8.22 0.69
N ILE A 242 21.35 7.60 -0.41
CA ILE A 242 19.94 7.19 -0.55
C ILE A 242 19.74 5.92 0.27
N LYS A 243 18.81 5.96 1.23
CA LYS A 243 18.49 4.78 2.03
C LYS A 243 17.73 3.76 1.19
N PRO A 244 17.87 2.45 1.48
CA PRO A 244 17.06 1.41 0.87
C PRO A 244 15.55 1.70 0.93
N ILE A 245 14.80 1.19 -0.04
CA ILE A 245 13.35 1.23 -0.02
C ILE A 245 12.88 0.19 1.01
N PHE A 246 12.42 0.65 2.17
CA PHE A 246 12.10 -0.23 3.30
C PHE A 246 10.67 -0.04 3.81
N GLY A 247 10.19 -1.01 4.59
CA GLY A 247 9.00 -0.85 5.41
C GLY A 247 7.73 -0.62 4.59
N LEU A 248 6.97 0.39 4.99
CA LEU A 248 5.66 0.68 4.39
C LEU A 248 5.75 0.99 2.89
N THR A 249 6.78 1.75 2.48
CA THR A 249 7.02 2.06 1.07
C THR A 249 7.27 0.78 0.28
N ALA A 250 8.14 -0.10 0.78
CA ALA A 250 8.41 -1.40 0.15
C ALA A 250 7.14 -2.25 0.04
N SER A 251 6.34 -2.38 1.11
CA SER A 251 5.09 -3.13 1.09
C SER A 251 4.09 -2.60 0.05
N MET A 252 3.97 -1.27 -0.09
CA MET A 252 3.13 -0.66 -1.11
C MET A 252 3.65 -0.96 -2.53
N MET A 253 4.96 -0.87 -2.75
CA MET A 253 5.57 -1.16 -4.06
C MET A 253 5.41 -2.61 -4.47
N VAL A 254 5.66 -3.55 -3.55
CA VAL A 254 5.38 -4.98 -3.79
C VAL A 254 3.92 -5.17 -4.16
N ARG A 255 2.98 -4.54 -3.43
CA ARG A 255 1.55 -4.69 -3.71
C ARG A 255 1.16 -4.14 -5.09
N VAL A 256 1.63 -2.96 -5.46
CA VAL A 256 1.40 -2.38 -6.80
C VAL A 256 1.97 -3.29 -7.88
N ALA A 257 3.19 -3.80 -7.70
CA ALA A 257 3.83 -4.69 -8.65
C ALA A 257 3.09 -6.03 -8.80
N VAL A 258 2.60 -6.62 -7.71
CA VAL A 258 1.80 -7.86 -7.73
C VAL A 258 0.51 -7.67 -8.52
N ILE A 259 -0.22 -6.57 -8.27
CA ILE A 259 -1.46 -6.27 -9.00
C ILE A 259 -1.17 -6.05 -10.48
N GLY A 260 -0.17 -5.23 -10.79
CA GLY A 260 0.18 -4.88 -12.16
C GLY A 260 0.69 -6.09 -12.95
N TYR A 261 1.77 -6.71 -12.52
CA TYR A 261 2.36 -7.83 -13.25
C TYR A 261 1.56 -9.14 -13.13
N GLY A 262 0.57 -9.19 -12.23
CA GLY A 262 -0.34 -10.33 -12.12
C GLY A 262 0.35 -11.61 -11.64
N ARG A 263 1.44 -11.48 -10.86
CA ARG A 263 2.22 -12.59 -10.32
C ARG A 263 2.73 -12.27 -8.91
N PHE A 264 3.01 -13.31 -8.14
CA PHE A 264 3.65 -13.18 -6.83
C PHE A 264 5.16 -12.94 -6.96
N PRO A 265 5.80 -12.30 -5.96
CA PRO A 265 7.26 -12.20 -5.89
C PRO A 265 7.92 -13.57 -5.68
N ASP A 266 9.23 -13.64 -5.92
CA ASP A 266 10.08 -14.82 -5.63
C ASP A 266 10.48 -14.95 -4.14
N PHE A 267 9.91 -14.11 -3.27
CA PHE A 267 10.08 -14.13 -1.82
C PHE A 267 8.73 -14.14 -1.09
N GLN A 268 8.75 -14.48 0.20
CA GLN A 268 7.53 -14.57 1.02
C GLN A 268 6.97 -13.19 1.39
N MET A 269 5.71 -12.89 1.07
CA MET A 269 5.07 -11.59 1.37
C MET A 269 4.42 -11.49 2.76
N THR A 270 3.94 -12.62 3.29
CA THR A 270 3.14 -12.67 4.53
C THR A 270 3.52 -13.89 5.34
N THR A 271 3.30 -13.80 6.64
CA THR A 271 3.41 -14.94 7.55
C THR A 271 2.03 -15.57 7.76
N PRO A 272 1.92 -16.87 8.12
CA PRO A 272 0.64 -17.49 8.50
C PRO A 272 -0.10 -16.75 9.63
N GLU A 273 0.65 -16.09 10.51
CA GLU A 273 0.15 -15.32 11.66
C GLU A 273 -0.18 -13.86 11.30
N SER A 274 -0.11 -13.49 10.02
CA SER A 274 -0.49 -12.17 9.55
C SER A 274 -2.02 -12.00 9.60
N ALA A 275 -2.49 -11.06 10.42
CA ALA A 275 -3.92 -10.76 10.46
C ALA A 275 -4.44 -10.05 9.20
N PRO A 276 -5.75 -10.22 8.88
CA PRO A 276 -6.42 -9.45 7.85
C PRO A 276 -6.30 -7.94 8.08
N LEU A 277 -6.33 -7.16 6.99
CA LEU A 277 -6.20 -5.70 7.04
C LEU A 277 -7.24 -5.04 7.95
N ASP A 278 -8.50 -5.46 7.82
CA ASP A 278 -9.61 -4.93 8.63
C ASP A 278 -9.38 -5.15 10.12
N GLU A 279 -8.88 -6.32 10.52
CA GLU A 279 -8.54 -6.63 11.90
C GLU A 279 -7.35 -5.79 12.38
N LYS A 280 -6.30 -5.65 11.56
CA LYS A 280 -5.13 -4.80 11.88
C LYS A 280 -5.54 -3.35 12.10
N ILE A 281 -6.36 -2.78 11.22
CA ILE A 281 -6.84 -1.40 11.34
C ILE A 281 -7.80 -1.30 12.54
N ALA A 282 -8.79 -2.18 12.67
CA ALA A 282 -9.71 -2.20 13.81
C ALA A 282 -8.97 -2.21 15.15
N TRP A 283 -7.98 -3.08 15.29
CA TRP A 283 -7.16 -3.16 16.49
C TRP A 283 -6.34 -1.89 16.72
N ALA A 284 -5.79 -1.30 15.66
CA ALA A 284 -5.06 -0.05 15.77
C ALA A 284 -5.96 1.11 16.24
N LEU A 285 -7.20 1.19 15.76
CA LEU A 285 -8.18 2.19 16.20
C LEU A 285 -8.55 2.02 17.68
N LEU A 286 -8.52 0.79 18.20
CA LEU A 286 -8.79 0.49 19.62
C LEU A 286 -7.57 0.74 20.51
N ASN A 287 -6.41 0.20 20.13
CA ASN A 287 -5.26 0.07 21.01
C ASN A 287 -4.28 1.26 20.92
N ARG A 288 -4.24 2.01 19.81
CA ARG A 288 -3.32 3.16 19.68
C ARG A 288 -3.99 4.44 20.17
N PRO A 289 -3.51 5.10 21.24
CA PRO A 289 -4.17 6.28 21.81
C PRO A 289 -4.42 7.38 20.78
N VAL A 290 -3.45 7.62 19.90
CA VAL A 290 -3.51 8.66 18.86
C VAL A 290 -4.68 8.44 17.87
N LEU A 291 -4.90 7.20 17.44
CA LEU A 291 -6.01 6.84 16.55
C LEU A 291 -7.34 6.81 17.32
N ARG A 292 -7.35 6.22 18.51
CA ARG A 292 -8.53 6.13 19.38
C ARG A 292 -9.09 7.51 19.71
N HIS A 293 -8.24 8.46 20.12
CA HIS A 293 -8.65 9.83 20.42
C HIS A 293 -9.19 10.55 19.18
N ALA A 294 -8.64 10.27 18.00
CA ALA A 294 -9.17 10.82 16.75
C ALA A 294 -10.56 10.26 16.42
N CYS A 295 -10.79 8.95 16.59
CA CYS A 295 -12.12 8.35 16.46
C CYS A 295 -13.13 9.04 17.38
N MET A 296 -12.76 9.25 18.65
CA MET A 296 -13.62 9.90 19.64
C MET A 296 -13.94 11.35 19.26
N LYS A 297 -12.92 12.13 18.87
CA LYS A 297 -13.08 13.53 18.47
C LYS A 297 -13.99 13.68 17.24
N GLU A 298 -13.92 12.72 16.32
CA GLU A 298 -14.74 12.70 15.10
C GLU A 298 -16.08 11.95 15.26
N GLY A 299 -16.39 11.44 16.46
CA GLY A 299 -17.65 10.76 16.75
C GLY A 299 -17.83 9.42 16.04
N LEU A 300 -16.74 8.70 15.75
CA LEU A 300 -16.79 7.39 15.09
C LEU A 300 -17.27 6.29 16.04
N ASP A 301 -18.11 5.39 15.52
CA ASP A 301 -18.62 4.23 16.26
C ASP A 301 -17.56 3.14 16.37
N MET A 302 -17.23 2.77 17.62
CA MET A 302 -16.22 1.76 17.95
C MET A 302 -16.79 0.34 18.09
N ARG A 303 -18.11 0.14 17.99
CA ARG A 303 -18.74 -1.19 18.11
C ARG A 303 -18.25 -2.16 17.04
N LEU A 304 -18.07 -1.69 15.81
CA LEU A 304 -17.60 -2.54 14.71
C LEU A 304 -16.13 -2.94 14.87
N PRO A 305 -15.19 -2.03 15.18
CA PRO A 305 -13.83 -2.42 15.58
C PRO A 305 -13.78 -3.45 16.73
N LEU A 306 -14.58 -3.25 17.78
CA LEU A 306 -14.66 -4.21 18.91
C LEU A 306 -15.12 -5.59 18.43
N ARG A 307 -16.17 -5.65 17.61
CA ARG A 307 -16.69 -6.90 17.03
C ARG A 307 -15.66 -7.61 16.15
N ILE A 308 -14.97 -6.87 15.27
CA ILE A 308 -13.95 -7.44 14.37
C ILE A 308 -12.79 -8.04 15.19
N CYS A 309 -12.36 -7.35 16.24
CA CYS A 309 -11.28 -7.82 17.10
C CYS A 309 -11.72 -8.85 18.15
N ASN A 310 -13.02 -9.17 18.22
CA ASN A 310 -13.63 -9.98 19.27
C ASN A 310 -13.31 -9.48 20.69
N VAL A 311 -13.26 -8.16 20.90
CA VAL A 311 -12.96 -7.54 22.21
C VAL A 311 -14.25 -7.05 22.84
N THR A 312 -14.50 -7.43 24.09
CA THR A 312 -15.66 -6.96 24.85
C THR A 312 -15.48 -5.50 25.28
N ARG A 313 -16.60 -4.83 25.57
CA ARG A 313 -16.57 -3.46 26.11
C ARG A 313 -15.77 -3.38 27.42
N GLN A 314 -15.89 -4.38 28.30
CA GLN A 314 -15.19 -4.40 29.59
C GLN A 314 -13.67 -4.53 29.41
N GLU A 315 -13.22 -5.44 28.54
CA GLU A 315 -11.80 -5.58 28.20
C GLU A 315 -11.23 -4.31 27.59
N PHE A 316 -11.97 -3.67 26.67
CA PHE A 316 -11.57 -2.41 26.07
C PHE A 316 -11.44 -1.30 27.12
N GLU A 317 -12.43 -1.13 28.00
CA GLU A 317 -12.39 -0.14 29.08
C GLU A 317 -11.22 -0.39 30.04
N ALA A 318 -10.93 -1.64 30.38
CA ALA A 318 -9.79 -2.02 31.20
C ALA A 318 -8.45 -1.69 30.51
N MET A 319 -8.33 -1.99 29.22
CA MET A 319 -7.15 -1.67 28.42
C MET A 319 -6.89 -0.16 28.37
N VAL A 320 -7.93 0.65 28.12
CA VAL A 320 -7.80 2.11 28.07
C VAL A 320 -7.33 2.66 29.42
N LYS A 321 -7.94 2.22 30.53
CA LYS A 321 -7.52 2.61 31.90
C LYS A 321 -6.07 2.25 32.18
N ALA A 322 -5.62 1.06 31.78
CA ALA A 322 -4.24 0.63 31.96
C ALA A 322 -3.24 1.51 31.18
N GLN A 323 -3.60 1.92 29.96
CA GLN A 323 -2.78 2.81 29.13
C GLN A 323 -2.67 4.22 29.73
N GLU A 324 -3.77 4.77 30.24
CA GLU A 324 -3.80 6.08 30.88
C GLU A 324 -2.97 6.11 32.17
N ASN A 325 -3.12 5.11 33.04
CA ASN A 325 -2.32 5.01 34.26
C ASN A 325 -0.82 4.92 33.95
N THR A 326 -0.45 4.19 32.89
CA THR A 326 0.95 4.09 32.46
C THR A 326 1.48 5.43 31.94
N GLN A 327 0.64 6.20 31.25
CA GLN A 327 0.98 7.52 30.74
C GLN A 327 1.11 8.53 31.88
N GLU A 328 0.22 8.52 32.87
CA GLU A 328 0.32 9.35 34.07
C GLU A 328 1.58 9.04 34.90
N VAL A 329 2.00 7.78 35.00
CA VAL A 329 3.28 7.43 35.66
C VAL A 329 4.48 7.97 34.87
N LYS A 330 4.43 7.93 33.53
CA LYS A 330 5.48 8.50 32.67
C LYS A 330 5.52 10.03 32.71
N ASP A 331 4.37 10.68 32.78
CA ASP A 331 4.23 12.14 32.81
C ASP A 331 4.47 12.71 34.22
N GLY A 332 4.09 11.96 35.27
CA GLY A 332 4.43 12.23 36.67
C GLY A 332 5.92 12.11 36.96
N LYS A 333 6.65 11.26 36.22
CA LYS A 333 8.12 11.28 36.18
C LYS A 333 8.70 12.45 35.37
N LYS A 334 7.90 13.15 34.55
CA LYS A 334 8.36 14.22 33.65
C LYS A 334 7.99 15.64 34.07
N ARG A 335 7.06 15.90 35.00
CA ARG A 335 6.80 17.26 35.50
C ARG A 335 6.35 17.34 36.96
N HIS A 336 7.20 17.99 37.77
CA HIS A 336 6.70 19.13 38.56
C HIS A 336 6.03 20.13 37.60
N SER A 337 4.83 20.57 37.98
CA SER A 337 3.94 21.59 37.37
C SER A 337 2.70 21.11 36.58
N MET A 338 1.57 21.38 37.23
CA MET A 338 0.23 21.76 36.75
C MET A 338 -0.78 20.71 36.21
N HIS A 339 -1.57 20.27 37.18
CA HIS A 339 -3.03 20.00 37.28
C HIS A 339 -3.99 19.93 36.06
N SER A 340 -4.67 18.79 36.04
CA SER A 340 -6.13 18.54 36.05
C SER A 340 -7.03 18.94 34.86
N SER A 341 -7.20 18.01 33.92
CA SER A 341 -8.35 18.00 33.00
C SER A 341 -8.75 16.58 32.51
N GLY A 342 -8.58 15.54 33.33
CA GLY A 342 -8.80 14.14 32.93
C GLY A 342 -10.12 13.45 33.33
N ARG A 343 -11.00 14.07 34.12
CA ARG A 343 -12.07 13.33 34.83
C ARG A 343 -13.48 13.33 34.19
N ASN A 344 -13.70 13.92 33.02
CA ASN A 344 -15.06 14.14 32.48
C ASN A 344 -15.48 13.23 31.29
N TRP A 345 -14.58 12.40 30.74
CA TRP A 345 -14.81 11.72 29.45
C TRP A 345 -15.56 10.37 29.55
N MET A 346 -15.39 9.60 30.62
CA MET A 346 -16.10 8.31 30.81
C MET A 346 -17.63 8.45 30.91
N ARG A 347 -18.14 9.61 31.36
CA ARG A 347 -19.58 9.85 31.53
C ARG A 347 -20.28 10.19 30.20
N ALA A 348 -19.62 10.95 29.33
CA ALA A 348 -20.14 11.33 28.01
C ALA A 348 -20.17 10.15 27.02
N TRP A 349 -19.32 9.15 27.22
CA TRP A 349 -19.25 7.95 26.38
C TRP A 349 -20.29 6.87 26.76
N LYS A 350 -20.72 6.83 28.02
CA LYS A 350 -21.78 5.90 28.48
C LYS A 350 -23.16 6.16 27.88
N THR A 351 -23.40 7.36 27.35
CA THR A 351 -24.71 7.81 26.84
C THR A 351 -24.87 7.72 25.32
N LYS A 352 -23.81 7.37 24.57
CA LYS A 352 -23.82 7.29 23.10
C LYS A 352 -23.50 5.90 22.52
N LEU A 353 -23.40 4.89 23.38
CA LEU A 353 -23.29 3.46 23.04
C LEU A 353 -24.48 2.73 23.64
#